data_AF-A0A7Y8VRR9-F1
#
_entry.id   AF-A0A7Y8VRR9-F1
#
_cell.length_a   1.000
_cell.length_b   1.000
_cell.length_c   1.000
_cell.angle_alpha   90.00
_cell.angle_beta   90.00
_cell.angle_gamma   90.00
#
_symmetry.space_group_name_H-M   'P 1'
#
loop_
_entity.id
_entity.type
_entity.pdbx_description
1 polymer ?
#
loop_
_entity_poly.entity_id
_entity_poly.type
_entity_poly.pdbx_seq_one_letter_code
_entity_poly.pdbx_strand_id
1 'polypeptide(L)'
;MRKNILKDEFKEQILQQIGNYKFKNPQLLKQAFTRRSFTEENGGENNEVLEFIGDKALDIAVVHYLVKRFSNANDDNLYRAMYSQAQPEEEFSSSLKEDELTKLKQRLIQKDTLARRIDEMCIADFLIMGKGDIKNNRSQDRSVKEDLFEAIIGAIAIDSNWDFEKIQEAVEVMLCPDSIITSNDETDYVS
;
A
#
# COMPACT_ATOMS: atom_id res chain seq x y z
N MET A 1 26.42 10.96 18.72
CA MET A 1 25.48 11.99 18.21
C MET A 1 25.21 11.87 16.70
N ARG A 2 26.22 11.77 15.81
CA ARG A 2 25.99 11.72 14.34
C ARG A 2 25.20 10.50 13.79
N LYS A 3 25.20 9.34 14.46
CA LYS A 3 24.42 8.15 14.03
C LYS A 3 22.91 8.24 14.31
N ASN A 4 22.46 9.10 15.23
CA ASN A 4 21.03 9.27 15.53
C ASN A 4 20.35 10.27 14.59
N ILE A 5 21.04 11.34 14.22
CA ILE A 5 20.51 12.38 13.33
C ILE A 5 20.15 11.79 11.96
N LEU A 6 21.03 10.94 11.41
CA LEU A 6 20.75 10.19 10.19
C LEU A 6 19.48 9.33 10.34
N LYS A 7 19.33 8.56 11.43
CA LYS A 7 18.13 7.72 11.66
C LYS A 7 16.83 8.52 11.76
N ASP A 8 16.87 9.72 12.35
CA ASP A 8 15.69 10.56 12.54
C ASP A 8 15.29 11.29 11.24
N GLU A 9 16.26 11.82 10.47
CA GLU A 9 16.02 12.37 9.12
C GLU A 9 15.47 11.30 8.15
N PHE A 10 15.96 10.06 8.23
CA PHE A 10 15.48 8.95 7.40
C PHE A 10 14.07 8.49 7.78
N LYS A 11 13.74 8.47 9.07
CA LYS A 11 12.37 8.23 9.52
C LYS A 11 11.42 9.30 8.99
N GLU A 12 11.84 10.55 8.98
CA GLU A 12 11.07 11.65 8.38
C GLU A 12 10.89 11.47 6.86
N GLN A 13 11.91 10.98 6.13
CA GLN A 13 11.79 10.65 4.71
C GLN A 13 10.79 9.54 4.45
N ILE A 14 10.84 8.42 5.20
CA ILE A 14 9.85 7.33 5.07
C ILE A 14 8.44 7.86 5.32
N LEU A 15 8.26 8.68 6.36
CA LEU A 15 6.95 9.26 6.69
C LEU A 15 6.44 10.25 5.63
N GLN A 16 7.32 10.99 4.96
CA GLN A 16 6.95 11.84 3.83
C GLN A 16 6.46 11.01 2.64
N GLN A 17 7.08 9.85 2.39
CA GLN A 17 6.70 8.95 1.30
C GLN A 17 5.36 8.22 1.55
N ILE A 18 4.91 8.12 2.81
CA ILE A 18 3.64 7.46 3.18
C ILE A 18 2.51 8.48 3.39
N GLY A 19 2.49 9.56 2.60
CA GLY A 19 1.39 10.53 2.60
C GLY A 19 1.27 11.36 3.88
N ASN A 20 2.37 11.62 4.58
CA ASN A 20 2.39 12.36 5.86
C ASN A 20 1.59 11.70 7.00
N TYR A 21 1.28 10.39 6.92
CA TYR A 21 0.64 9.70 8.02
C TYR A 21 1.53 9.75 9.28
N LYS A 22 1.00 10.33 10.36
CA LYS A 22 1.72 10.45 11.64
C LYS A 22 1.31 9.30 12.56
N PHE A 23 2.17 8.29 12.64
CA PHE A 23 1.97 7.16 13.55
C PHE A 23 1.84 7.61 15.00
N LYS A 24 0.74 7.21 15.65
CA LYS A 24 0.53 7.36 17.10
C LYS A 24 1.45 6.42 17.86
N ASN A 25 1.64 5.21 17.35
CA ASN A 25 2.58 4.22 17.83
C ASN A 25 3.69 3.95 16.79
N PRO A 26 4.85 4.60 16.93
CA PRO A 26 5.99 4.40 16.01
C PRO A 26 6.53 2.96 15.97
N GLN A 27 6.19 2.10 16.94
CA GLN A 27 6.62 0.70 16.91
C GLN A 27 5.92 -0.10 15.82
N LEU A 28 4.71 0.29 15.39
CA LEU A 28 4.02 -0.38 14.28
C LEU A 28 4.76 -0.16 12.96
N LEU A 29 5.25 1.06 12.71
CA LEU A 29 6.11 1.32 11.55
C LEU A 29 7.39 0.50 11.63
N LYS A 30 8.04 0.45 12.80
CA LYS A 30 9.24 -0.40 12.97
C LYS A 30 8.93 -1.88 12.71
N GLN A 31 7.80 -2.38 13.20
CA GLN A 31 7.36 -3.75 13.01
C GLN A 31 7.13 -4.07 11.53
N ALA A 32 6.51 -3.16 10.77
CA ALA A 32 6.33 -3.32 9.32
C ALA A 32 7.66 -3.54 8.57
N PHE A 33 8.74 -2.91 9.04
CA PHE A 33 10.09 -3.09 8.49
C PHE A 33 10.85 -4.28 9.09
N THR A 34 10.30 -5.00 10.07
CA THR A 34 10.99 -6.09 10.76
C THR A 34 10.60 -7.44 10.17
N ARG A 35 11.55 -8.10 9.49
CA ARG A 35 11.31 -9.41 8.86
C ARG A 35 11.38 -10.56 9.86
N ARG A 36 10.72 -11.68 9.52
CA ARG A 36 10.76 -12.93 10.31
C ARG A 36 12.18 -13.38 10.67
N SER A 37 13.12 -13.29 9.71
CA SER A 37 14.52 -13.68 9.94
C SER A 37 15.20 -12.90 11.06
N PHE A 38 14.82 -11.63 11.29
CA PHE A 38 15.34 -10.87 12.42
C PHE A 38 14.78 -11.38 13.74
N THR A 39 13.47 -11.63 13.80
CA THR A 39 12.79 -12.09 15.03
C THR A 39 13.16 -13.51 15.41
N GLU A 40 13.45 -14.38 14.44
CA GLU A 40 13.97 -15.73 14.71
C GLU A 40 15.34 -15.68 15.42
N GLU A 41 16.15 -14.66 15.13
CA GLU A 41 17.47 -14.47 15.73
C GLU A 41 17.46 -13.66 17.05
N ASN A 42 16.51 -12.73 17.21
CA ASN A 42 16.56 -11.70 18.27
C ASN A 42 15.30 -11.63 19.14
N GLY A 43 14.25 -12.39 18.82
CA GLY A 43 12.93 -12.30 19.42
C GLY A 43 12.13 -11.05 19.00
N GLY A 44 10.90 -10.95 19.52
CA GLY A 44 9.95 -9.89 19.17
C GLY A 44 9.02 -10.28 18.00
N GLU A 45 8.22 -9.31 17.55
CA GLU A 45 7.23 -9.50 16.49
C GLU A 45 7.75 -8.97 15.14
N ASN A 46 7.33 -9.64 14.06
CA ASN A 46 7.70 -9.32 12.68
C ASN A 46 6.51 -8.75 11.91
N ASN A 47 6.71 -8.52 10.62
CA ASN A 47 5.78 -7.88 9.71
C ASN A 47 4.66 -8.79 9.18
N GLU A 48 4.68 -10.10 9.38
CA GLU A 48 3.78 -11.04 8.67
C GLU A 48 2.31 -10.90 9.06
N VAL A 49 2.03 -10.56 10.33
CA VAL A 49 0.64 -10.26 10.76
C VAL A 49 0.17 -8.94 10.15
N LEU A 50 1.08 -7.97 10.00
CA LEU A 50 0.76 -6.69 9.36
C LEU A 50 0.58 -6.86 7.84
N GLU A 51 1.36 -7.72 7.19
CA GLU A 51 1.20 -8.13 5.79
C GLU A 51 -0.21 -8.71 5.57
N PHE A 52 -0.61 -9.69 6.39
CA PHE A 52 -1.95 -10.28 6.32
C PHE A 52 -3.08 -9.24 6.44
N ILE A 53 -2.95 -8.28 7.34
CA ILE A 53 -3.91 -7.17 7.50
C ILE A 53 -3.85 -6.23 6.29
N GLY A 54 -2.64 -5.91 5.86
CA GLY A 54 -2.30 -4.98 4.80
C GLY A 54 -2.84 -5.41 3.45
N ASP A 55 -2.73 -6.68 3.09
CA ASP A 55 -3.29 -7.25 1.84
C ASP A 55 -4.79 -6.93 1.71
N LYS A 56 -5.57 -7.12 2.78
CA LYS A 56 -7.01 -6.84 2.77
C LYS A 56 -7.34 -5.35 2.78
N ALA A 57 -6.59 -4.56 3.54
CA ALA A 57 -6.74 -3.11 3.55
C ALA A 57 -6.38 -2.49 2.19
N LEU A 58 -5.34 -3.01 1.52
CA LEU A 58 -4.93 -2.62 0.17
C LEU A 58 -5.98 -3.02 -0.86
N ASP A 59 -6.47 -4.27 -0.83
CA ASP A 59 -7.48 -4.77 -1.77
C ASP A 59 -8.74 -3.89 -1.75
N ILE A 60 -9.28 -3.57 -0.56
CA ILE A 60 -10.48 -2.74 -0.46
C ILE A 60 -10.23 -1.28 -0.86
N ALA A 61 -9.06 -0.70 -0.53
CA ALA A 61 -8.72 0.66 -0.93
C ALA A 61 -8.54 0.80 -2.46
N VAL A 62 -7.97 -0.21 -3.11
CA VAL A 62 -7.84 -0.24 -4.57
C VAL A 62 -9.20 -0.46 -5.24
N VAL A 63 -10.05 -1.33 -4.70
CA VAL A 63 -11.42 -1.49 -5.20
C VAL A 63 -12.19 -0.17 -5.09
N HIS A 64 -12.12 0.50 -3.94
CA HIS A 64 -12.74 1.81 -3.73
C HIS A 64 -12.22 2.86 -4.71
N TYR A 65 -10.89 2.91 -4.92
CA TYR A 65 -10.27 3.79 -5.91
C TYR A 65 -10.83 3.57 -7.32
N LEU A 66 -10.84 2.32 -7.79
CA LEU A 66 -11.30 1.96 -9.13
C LEU A 66 -12.79 2.28 -9.32
N VAL A 67 -13.62 1.93 -8.34
CA VAL A 67 -15.06 2.23 -8.34
C VAL A 67 -15.29 3.74 -8.44
N LYS A 68 -14.62 4.53 -7.59
CA LYS A 68 -14.73 5.99 -7.65
C LYS A 68 -14.27 6.55 -8.99
N ARG A 69 -13.15 6.05 -9.52
CA ARG A 69 -12.51 6.55 -10.76
C ARG A 69 -13.29 6.23 -12.04
N PHE A 70 -14.00 5.11 -12.07
CA PHE A 70 -14.72 4.61 -13.25
C PHE A 70 -16.25 4.56 -13.06
N SER A 71 -16.77 5.05 -11.93
CA SER A 71 -18.20 5.32 -11.79
C SER A 71 -18.65 6.39 -12.81
N ASN A 72 -19.84 6.22 -13.39
CA ASN A 72 -20.35 7.17 -14.37
C ASN A 72 -20.71 8.52 -13.70
N ALA A 73 -20.82 9.60 -14.48
CA ALA A 73 -21.04 10.97 -13.94
C ALA A 73 -22.30 11.15 -13.07
N ASN A 74 -23.27 10.24 -13.16
CA ASN A 74 -24.45 10.19 -12.27
C ASN A 74 -24.15 9.54 -10.90
N ASP A 75 -22.97 8.94 -10.71
CA ASP A 75 -22.56 8.16 -9.53
C ASP A 75 -21.50 8.88 -8.65
N ASP A 76 -20.97 10.04 -9.05
CA ASP A 76 -20.44 11.03 -8.07
C ASP A 76 -21.56 11.41 -7.07
N ASN A 77 -22.80 11.21 -7.52
CA ASN A 77 -24.04 11.26 -6.78
C ASN A 77 -24.35 10.00 -5.94
N LEU A 78 -23.61 8.88 -6.01
CA LEU A 78 -23.89 7.68 -5.22
C LEU A 78 -23.60 7.91 -3.72
N TYR A 79 -22.43 8.48 -3.41
CA TYR A 79 -22.12 8.92 -2.04
C TYR A 79 -23.05 10.05 -1.61
N ARG A 80 -23.31 11.06 -2.48
CA ARG A 80 -24.26 12.15 -2.15
C ARG A 80 -25.69 11.65 -1.94
N ALA A 81 -26.17 10.70 -2.72
CA ALA A 81 -27.52 10.14 -2.63
C ALA A 81 -27.72 9.41 -1.30
N MET A 82 -26.74 8.59 -0.89
CA MET A 82 -26.73 7.94 0.44
C MET A 82 -26.83 8.94 1.60
N TYR A 83 -26.23 10.13 1.47
CA TYR A 83 -26.29 11.19 2.50
C TYR A 83 -27.48 12.16 2.35
N SER A 84 -28.25 12.09 1.27
CA SER A 84 -29.27 13.10 0.94
C SER A 84 -30.72 12.75 1.31
N GLN A 85 -30.99 11.58 1.92
CA GLN A 85 -32.35 11.03 2.10
C GLN A 85 -33.16 10.86 0.81
N ALA A 86 -32.62 11.21 -0.36
CA ALA A 86 -33.22 10.90 -1.64
C ALA A 86 -33.03 9.41 -1.94
N GLN A 87 -34.11 8.74 -2.33
CA GLN A 87 -34.03 7.38 -2.89
C GLN A 87 -33.23 7.49 -4.19
N PRO A 88 -32.10 6.78 -4.35
CA PRO A 88 -31.46 6.68 -5.64
C PRO A 88 -32.43 5.91 -6.55
N GLU A 89 -33.02 6.59 -7.54
CA GLU A 89 -33.88 5.94 -8.54
C GLU A 89 -33.05 5.22 -9.63
N GLU A 90 -31.73 5.35 -9.59
CA GLU A 90 -30.79 4.79 -10.56
C GLU A 90 -29.94 3.66 -9.95
N GLU A 91 -29.70 2.61 -10.72
CA GLU A 91 -28.76 1.54 -10.37
C GLU A 91 -27.31 2.06 -10.45
N PHE A 92 -26.45 1.59 -9.55
CA PHE A 92 -25.01 1.90 -9.62
C PHE A 92 -24.43 1.37 -10.94
N SER A 93 -23.70 2.23 -11.66
CA SER A 93 -23.13 1.88 -12.96
C SER A 93 -21.65 2.28 -13.08
N SER A 94 -20.89 1.46 -13.80
CA SER A 94 -19.46 1.69 -14.08
C SER A 94 -19.24 1.82 -15.58
N SER A 95 -18.30 2.67 -15.98
CA SER A 95 -17.84 2.78 -17.37
C SER A 95 -17.04 1.55 -17.81
N LEU A 96 -16.54 0.76 -16.87
CA LEU A 96 -15.82 -0.50 -17.08
C LEU A 96 -16.63 -1.69 -16.59
N LYS A 97 -16.48 -2.84 -17.25
CA LYS A 97 -17.05 -4.12 -16.81
C LYS A 97 -16.29 -4.70 -15.63
N GLU A 98 -16.90 -5.66 -14.94
CA GLU A 98 -16.28 -6.37 -13.80
C GLU A 98 -14.93 -6.99 -14.17
N ASP A 99 -14.81 -7.64 -15.33
CA ASP A 99 -13.56 -8.31 -15.73
C ASP A 99 -12.43 -7.30 -15.99
N GLU A 100 -12.75 -6.12 -16.52
CA GLU A 100 -11.82 -5.01 -16.73
C GLU A 100 -11.36 -4.43 -15.38
N LEU A 101 -12.29 -4.22 -14.44
CA LEU A 101 -11.99 -3.77 -13.08
C LEU A 101 -11.11 -4.79 -12.34
N THR A 102 -11.41 -6.08 -12.47
CA THR A 102 -10.63 -7.17 -11.86
C THR A 102 -9.21 -7.23 -12.43
N LYS A 103 -9.03 -7.06 -13.76
CA LYS A 103 -7.70 -6.97 -14.39
C LYS A 103 -6.91 -5.75 -13.91
N LEU A 104 -7.55 -4.58 -13.84
CA LEU A 104 -6.91 -3.36 -13.33
C LEU A 104 -6.51 -3.52 -11.85
N LYS A 105 -7.39 -4.09 -11.03
CA LYS A 105 -7.11 -4.38 -9.63
C LYS A 105 -5.87 -5.26 -9.51
N GLN A 106 -5.84 -6.40 -10.21
CA GLN A 106 -4.70 -7.32 -10.19
C GLN A 106 -3.41 -6.63 -10.64
N ARG A 107 -3.46 -5.83 -11.71
CA ARG A 107 -2.30 -5.07 -12.20
C ARG A 107 -1.79 -4.06 -11.16
N LEU A 108 -2.68 -3.45 -10.39
CA LEU A 108 -2.33 -2.50 -9.33
C LEU A 108 -1.69 -3.19 -8.11
N ILE A 109 -2.21 -4.33 -7.68
CA ILE A 109 -1.78 -4.98 -6.42
C ILE A 109 -0.87 -6.18 -6.62
N GLN A 110 -0.43 -6.50 -7.84
CA GLN A 110 0.52 -7.58 -8.06
C GLN A 110 1.91 -7.25 -7.49
N LYS A 111 2.60 -8.31 -7.04
CA LYS A 111 4.00 -8.32 -6.59
C LYS A 111 4.93 -7.35 -7.32
N ASP A 112 4.97 -7.41 -8.65
CA ASP A 112 5.91 -6.60 -9.43
C ASP A 112 5.62 -5.10 -9.31
N THR A 113 4.34 -4.74 -9.24
CA THR A 113 3.90 -3.36 -9.04
C THR A 113 4.27 -2.88 -7.63
N LEU A 114 3.91 -3.64 -6.60
CA LEU A 114 4.18 -3.27 -5.21
C LEU A 114 5.68 -3.19 -4.91
N ALA A 115 6.45 -4.16 -5.40
CA ALA A 115 7.90 -4.17 -5.26
C ALA A 115 8.56 -2.97 -5.95
N ARG A 116 8.12 -2.63 -7.17
CA ARG A 116 8.62 -1.44 -7.89
C ARG A 116 8.32 -0.14 -7.14
N ARG A 117 7.13 -0.02 -6.53
CA ARG A 117 6.79 1.17 -5.74
C ARG A 117 7.70 1.34 -4.52
N ILE A 118 8.04 0.25 -3.84
CA ILE A 118 9.02 0.28 -2.74
C ILE A 118 10.41 0.71 -3.21
N ASP A 119 10.84 0.28 -4.41
CA ASP A 119 12.09 0.73 -5.02
C ASP A 119 12.08 2.21 -5.38
N GLU A 120 11.00 2.69 -6.00
CA GLU A 120 10.81 4.10 -6.36
C GLU A 120 10.78 5.00 -5.12
N MET A 121 10.25 4.51 -4.00
CA MET A 121 10.27 5.19 -2.70
C MET A 121 11.64 5.09 -2.00
N CYS A 122 12.55 4.24 -2.48
CA CYS A 122 13.88 4.00 -1.91
C CYS A 122 13.85 3.62 -0.42
N ILE A 123 12.87 2.81 0.00
CA ILE A 123 12.70 2.44 1.42
C ILE A 123 13.11 1.00 1.76
N ALA A 124 13.41 0.15 0.77
CA ALA A 124 13.76 -1.26 1.01
C ALA A 124 15.02 -1.44 1.88
N ASP A 125 15.98 -0.50 1.77
CA ASP A 125 17.24 -0.56 2.51
C ASP A 125 17.08 -0.37 4.03
N PHE A 126 15.90 0.04 4.49
CA PHE A 126 15.59 0.18 5.92
C PHE A 126 15.03 -1.10 6.55
N LEU A 127 14.87 -2.17 5.78
CA LEU A 127 14.43 -3.47 6.30
C LEU A 127 15.35 -3.95 7.42
N ILE A 128 14.73 -4.32 8.54
CA ILE A 128 15.38 -4.93 9.70
C ILE A 128 15.34 -6.44 9.48
N MET A 129 16.52 -7.03 9.25
CA MET A 129 16.69 -8.40 8.80
C MET A 129 17.68 -9.19 9.67
N GLY A 130 17.51 -10.51 9.70
CA GLY A 130 18.50 -11.42 10.27
C GLY A 130 19.79 -11.45 9.46
N LYS A 131 20.87 -11.97 10.04
CA LYS A 131 22.21 -12.02 9.40
C LYS A 131 22.18 -12.78 8.07
N GLY A 132 21.40 -13.85 7.99
CA GLY A 132 21.26 -14.64 6.76
C GLY A 132 20.66 -13.84 5.60
N ASP A 133 19.61 -13.08 5.88
CA ASP A 133 18.92 -12.27 4.88
C ASP A 133 19.76 -11.07 4.42
N ILE A 134 20.50 -10.45 5.34
CA ILE A 134 21.49 -9.41 5.00
C ILE A 134 22.56 -9.99 4.07
N LYS A 135 23.11 -11.16 4.41
CA LYS A 135 24.15 -11.81 3.60
C LYS A 135 23.67 -12.14 2.19
N ASN A 136 22.41 -12.53 2.05
CA ASN A 136 21.80 -12.89 0.78
C ASN A 136 21.16 -11.70 0.05
N ASN A 137 21.34 -10.47 0.55
CA ASN A 137 20.79 -9.24 -0.04
C ASN A 137 19.26 -9.30 -0.28
N ARG A 138 18.52 -9.89 0.66
CA ARG A 138 17.09 -10.16 0.53
C ARG A 138 16.22 -8.90 0.43
N SER A 139 16.73 -7.72 0.77
CA SER A 139 16.02 -6.46 0.55
C SER A 139 15.78 -6.18 -0.94
N GLN A 140 16.49 -6.86 -1.86
CA GLN A 140 16.28 -6.74 -3.30
C GLN A 140 15.22 -7.72 -3.85
N ASP A 141 14.79 -8.70 -3.05
CA ASP A 141 13.80 -9.68 -3.49
C ASP A 141 12.42 -9.04 -3.63
N ARG A 142 11.76 -9.28 -4.77
CA ARG A 142 10.44 -8.71 -5.06
C ARG A 142 9.39 -9.06 -4.01
N SER A 143 9.36 -10.31 -3.54
CA SER A 143 8.43 -10.71 -2.48
C SER A 143 8.68 -9.93 -1.20
N VAL A 144 9.94 -9.71 -0.82
CA VAL A 144 10.26 -8.97 0.41
C VAL A 144 9.80 -7.52 0.35
N LYS A 145 9.85 -6.91 -0.84
CA LYS A 145 9.35 -5.55 -1.06
C LYS A 145 7.82 -5.51 -1.09
N GLU A 146 7.17 -6.48 -1.73
CA GLU A 146 5.71 -6.65 -1.66
C GLU A 146 5.24 -6.79 -0.20
N ASP A 147 5.82 -7.71 0.58
CA ASP A 147 5.49 -7.93 1.99
C ASP A 147 5.67 -6.63 2.80
N LEU A 148 6.70 -5.83 2.50
CA LEU A 148 6.93 -4.53 3.14
C LEU A 148 5.84 -3.51 2.79
N PHE A 149 5.42 -3.46 1.53
CA PHE A 149 4.33 -2.56 1.09
C PHE A 149 3.05 -2.86 1.88
N GLU A 150 2.65 -4.13 1.91
CA GLU A 150 1.45 -4.58 2.61
C GLU A 150 1.58 -4.33 4.11
N ALA A 151 2.72 -4.67 4.71
CA ALA A 151 2.92 -4.46 6.15
C ALA A 151 2.86 -2.98 6.56
N ILE A 152 3.31 -2.04 5.72
CA ILE A 152 3.15 -0.60 5.98
C ILE A 152 1.66 -0.23 6.00
N ILE A 153 0.88 -0.70 5.02
CA ILE A 153 -0.57 -0.46 4.98
C ILE A 153 -1.26 -1.10 6.20
N GLY A 154 -0.87 -2.31 6.58
CA GLY A 154 -1.39 -2.99 7.78
C GLY A 154 -1.06 -2.25 9.08
N ALA A 155 0.15 -1.69 9.18
CA ALA A 155 0.55 -0.85 10.31
C ALA A 155 -0.33 0.41 10.44
N ILE A 156 -0.65 1.06 9.31
CA ILE A 156 -1.53 2.23 9.26
C ILE A 156 -2.96 1.84 9.63
N ALA A 157 -3.46 0.72 9.10
CA ALA A 157 -4.79 0.22 9.42
C ALA A 157 -4.95 0.01 10.93
N ILE A 158 -3.96 -0.59 11.61
CA ILE A 158 -4.01 -0.77 13.07
C ILE A 158 -3.84 0.56 13.83
N ASP A 159 -2.85 1.38 13.48
CA ASP A 159 -2.55 2.63 14.19
C ASP A 159 -3.69 3.67 14.10
N SER A 160 -4.38 3.68 12.96
CA SER A 160 -5.51 4.56 12.70
C SER A 160 -6.82 4.03 13.30
N ASN A 161 -6.84 2.78 13.80
CA ASN A 161 -8.05 2.05 14.20
C ASN A 161 -9.03 1.88 13.02
N TRP A 162 -8.50 1.38 11.90
CA TRP A 162 -9.21 1.11 10.66
C TRP A 162 -9.91 2.35 10.08
N ASP A 163 -9.30 3.52 10.23
CA ASP A 163 -9.77 4.74 9.57
C ASP A 163 -9.54 4.61 8.07
N PHE A 164 -10.63 4.36 7.34
CA PHE A 164 -10.57 4.11 5.91
C PHE A 164 -10.05 5.31 5.12
N GLU A 165 -10.31 6.56 5.55
CA GLU A 165 -9.77 7.74 4.86
C GLU A 165 -8.25 7.77 4.94
N LYS A 166 -7.68 7.38 6.08
CA LYS A 166 -6.22 7.30 6.27
C LYS A 166 -5.58 6.16 5.52
N ILE A 167 -6.24 5.01 5.45
CA ILE A 167 -5.80 3.88 4.62
C ILE A 167 -5.82 4.29 3.14
N GLN A 168 -6.92 4.90 2.68
CA GLN A 168 -7.08 5.35 1.30
C GLN A 168 -6.01 6.38 0.90
N GLU A 169 -5.77 7.39 1.75
CA GLU A 169 -4.73 8.40 1.55
C GLU A 169 -3.33 7.76 1.41
N ALA A 170 -2.99 6.83 2.31
CA ALA A 170 -1.71 6.13 2.27
C ALA A 170 -1.56 5.27 1.00
N VAL A 171 -2.60 4.52 0.63
CA VAL A 171 -2.59 3.66 -0.57
C VAL A 171 -2.45 4.51 -1.83
N GLU A 172 -3.22 5.59 -1.99
CA GLU A 172 -3.14 6.46 -3.18
C GLU A 172 -1.75 7.07 -3.34
N VAL A 173 -1.12 7.50 -2.24
CA VAL A 173 0.24 8.07 -2.27
C VAL A 173 1.29 7.00 -2.56
N MET A 174 1.27 5.89 -1.82
CA MET A 174 2.28 4.83 -1.96
C MET A 174 2.17 4.12 -3.32
N LEU A 175 0.95 3.79 -3.75
CA LEU A 175 0.71 3.05 -4.98
C LEU A 175 0.79 3.94 -6.22
N CYS A 176 0.37 5.20 -6.12
CA CYS A 176 0.24 6.12 -7.26
C CYS A 176 -0.56 5.50 -8.43
N PRO A 177 -1.82 5.08 -8.19
CA PRO A 177 -2.59 4.25 -9.12
C PRO A 177 -2.81 4.90 -10.49
N ASP A 178 -2.99 6.21 -10.57
CA ASP A 178 -3.12 6.92 -11.85
C ASP A 178 -1.91 6.70 -12.75
N SER A 179 -0.68 6.76 -12.21
CA SER A 179 0.54 6.54 -13.01
C SER A 179 0.56 5.16 -13.67
N ILE A 180 0.06 4.15 -12.96
CA ILE A 180 0.00 2.75 -13.40
C ILE A 180 -1.16 2.54 -14.40
N ILE A 181 -2.26 3.25 -14.22
CA ILE A 181 -3.42 3.16 -15.12
C ILE A 181 -3.11 3.86 -16.45
N THR A 182 -2.45 5.02 -16.42
CA THR A 182 -2.15 5.82 -17.61
C THR A 182 -0.97 5.33 -18.43
N SER A 183 -0.07 4.53 -17.86
CA SER A 183 1.13 4.01 -18.54
C SER A 183 0.84 2.92 -19.57
N ASN A 184 -0.30 2.98 -20.27
CA ASN A 184 -0.66 2.10 -21.39
C ASN A 184 0.19 2.37 -22.66
N ASP A 185 1.49 2.64 -22.51
CA ASP A 185 2.45 2.57 -23.63
C ASP A 185 3.26 1.26 -23.54
N GLU A 186 2.89 0.32 -24.43
CA GLU A 186 3.80 -0.57 -25.18
C GLU A 186 4.54 -1.77 -24.54
N THR A 187 3.96 -2.55 -23.61
CA THR A 187 4.45 -3.94 -23.44
C THR A 187 3.31 -4.94 -23.23
N ASP A 188 2.51 -5.14 -24.28
CA ASP A 188 1.72 -6.37 -24.46
C ASP A 188 1.51 -6.63 -25.97
N TYR A 189 2.58 -6.53 -26.77
CA TYR A 189 2.66 -7.13 -28.11
C TYR A 189 4.12 -7.34 -28.51
N VAL A 190 4.78 -8.41 -28.03
CA VAL A 190 5.61 -9.28 -28.87
C VAL A 190 5.60 -10.70 -28.27
N SER A 191 4.92 -11.59 -28.99
CA SER A 191 5.12 -13.04 -29.20
C SER A 191 5.58 -13.95 -28.06
#